data_AF-A0A7R9ZNT7-F1
#
_entry.id   AF-A0A7R9ZNT7-F1
#
_cell.length_a   1.000
_cell.length_b   1.000
_cell.length_c   1.000
_cell.angle_alpha   90.00
_cell.angle_beta   90.00
_cell.angle_gamma   90.00
#
_symmetry.space_group_name_H-M   'P 1'
#
loop_
_entity.id
_entity.type
_entity.pdbx_description
1 polymer ?
#
loop_
_entity_poly.entity_id
_entity_poly.type
_entity_poly.pdbx_seq_one_letter_code
_entity_poly.pdbx_strand_id
1 'polypeptide(L)'
;KAKSKAKQTSIGSFFSTTKSKSKAAASKNKGGTADPDDDKTKHGSSASAKSGSSSHRTQGIPPEVLRKLIPQQTTYKFGTEVDNEGRMVQLDFPCMSVANVYVPNSGQKLERLDYRTEGWDVDFLKFMQSKHADRGVPVLWLGGPHVAHT
;
A
#
# COMPACT_ATOMS: atom_id res chain seq x y z
N LYS A 1 -35.81 -15.15 -19.64
CA LYS A 1 -35.30 -14.94 -18.26
C LYS A 1 -34.31 -13.78 -18.28
N ALA A 2 -34.70 -12.60 -17.80
CA ALA A 2 -33.80 -11.45 -17.71
C ALA A 2 -32.87 -11.62 -16.49
N LYS A 3 -31.56 -11.60 -16.71
CA LYS A 3 -30.55 -11.58 -15.64
C LYS A 3 -30.47 -10.16 -15.10
N SER A 4 -30.75 -9.95 -13.81
CA SER A 4 -30.54 -8.64 -13.18
C SER A 4 -29.03 -8.33 -13.16
N LYS A 5 -28.65 -7.18 -13.71
CA LYS A 5 -27.28 -6.66 -13.57
C LYS A 5 -27.12 -6.16 -12.13
N ALA A 6 -26.18 -6.74 -11.38
CA ALA A 6 -25.80 -6.21 -10.08
C ALA A 6 -25.28 -4.78 -10.27
N LYS A 7 -25.82 -3.83 -9.50
CA LYS A 7 -25.35 -2.44 -9.49
C LYS A 7 -23.90 -2.39 -8.97
N GLN A 8 -23.04 -1.71 -9.71
CA GLN A 8 -21.67 -1.41 -9.30
C GLN A 8 -21.68 -0.64 -7.98
N THR A 9 -21.02 -1.18 -6.95
CA THR A 9 -20.86 -0.52 -5.67
C THR A 9 -19.65 0.41 -5.72
N SER A 10 -19.74 1.54 -5.01
CA SER A 10 -18.63 2.49 -4.91
C SER A 10 -17.50 1.93 -4.03
N ILE A 11 -16.26 2.31 -4.31
CA ILE A 11 -15.07 1.90 -3.54
C ILE A 11 -15.22 2.18 -2.03
N GLY A 12 -15.99 3.22 -1.66
CA GLY A 12 -16.24 3.57 -0.26
C GLY A 12 -16.97 2.50 0.55
N SER A 13 -17.80 1.68 -0.11
CA SER A 13 -18.48 0.54 0.54
C SER A 13 -17.53 -0.59 0.95
N PHE A 14 -16.34 -0.65 0.35
CA PHE A 14 -15.32 -1.64 0.70
C PHE A 14 -14.60 -1.28 2.01
N PHE A 15 -14.47 0.02 2.31
CA PHE A 15 -13.74 0.52 3.48
C PHE A 15 -14.65 0.86 4.67
N SER A 16 -15.98 0.75 4.54
CA SER A 16 -16.88 0.99 5.66
C SER A 16 -16.88 -0.20 6.63
N THR A 17 -16.26 -0.03 7.79
CA THR A 17 -16.33 -1.01 8.88
C THR A 17 -17.75 -1.06 9.45
N THR A 18 -18.45 -2.19 9.25
CA THR A 18 -19.73 -2.46 9.92
C THR A 18 -19.49 -2.56 11.42
N LYS A 19 -19.91 -1.57 12.21
CA LYS A 19 -19.94 -1.68 13.68
C LYS A 19 -20.87 -2.83 14.07
N SER A 20 -20.33 -3.93 14.59
CA SER A 20 -21.16 -4.96 15.21
C SER A 20 -21.64 -4.46 16.58
N LYS A 21 -22.96 -4.52 16.81
CA LYS A 21 -23.55 -4.30 18.13
C LYS A 21 -23.35 -5.57 18.96
N SER A 22 -22.51 -5.52 19.98
CA SER A 22 -22.44 -6.57 21.00
C SER A 22 -23.72 -6.53 21.85
N LYS A 23 -24.53 -7.60 21.82
CA LYS A 23 -25.60 -7.83 22.80
C LYS A 23 -25.01 -8.54 24.01
N ALA A 24 -25.17 -7.92 25.19
CA ALA A 24 -24.92 -8.53 26.48
C ALA A 24 -26.01 -9.58 26.78
N ALA A 25 -25.62 -10.72 27.36
CA ALA A 25 -26.52 -11.64 28.04
C ALA A 25 -25.81 -12.20 29.28
N ALA A 26 -26.48 -12.00 30.42
CA ALA A 26 -26.07 -12.44 31.75
C ALA A 26 -26.28 -13.95 31.94
N SER A 27 -25.46 -14.56 32.80
CA SER A 27 -25.80 -15.82 33.47
C SER A 27 -25.39 -15.76 34.95
N LYS A 28 -26.38 -15.95 35.83
CA LYS A 28 -26.26 -16.16 37.27
C LYS A 28 -26.54 -17.63 37.58
N ASN A 29 -25.73 -18.28 38.41
CA ASN A 29 -26.09 -19.18 39.52
C ASN A 29 -24.79 -19.77 40.09
N LYS A 30 -24.40 -19.58 41.37
CA LYS A 30 -24.96 -20.03 42.68
C LYS A 30 -24.20 -21.26 43.21
N GLY A 31 -23.60 -21.10 44.39
CA GLY A 31 -23.60 -22.10 45.48
C GLY A 31 -22.28 -22.79 45.80
N GLY A 32 -21.82 -22.65 47.06
CA GLY A 32 -20.84 -23.55 47.68
C GLY A 32 -19.94 -22.90 48.74
N THR A 33 -20.30 -23.06 50.01
CA THR A 33 -19.68 -22.59 51.26
C THR A 33 -18.46 -23.41 51.72
N ALA A 34 -17.46 -22.76 52.34
CA ALA A 34 -16.83 -23.07 53.65
C ALA A 34 -15.35 -22.62 53.74
N ASP A 35 -15.04 -21.81 54.77
CA ASP A 35 -13.72 -21.43 55.33
C ASP A 35 -13.07 -22.62 56.14
N PRO A 36 -11.97 -22.45 56.91
CA PRO A 36 -10.62 -21.89 56.63
C PRO A 36 -9.47 -22.84 57.13
N ASP A 37 -8.23 -22.35 57.02
CA ASP A 37 -7.01 -22.70 57.78
C ASP A 37 -6.29 -24.06 57.55
N ASP A 38 -5.04 -23.95 57.09
CA ASP A 38 -3.82 -24.27 57.85
C ASP A 38 -2.72 -25.08 57.12
N ASP A 39 -1.50 -24.68 57.44
CA ASP A 39 -0.23 -25.40 57.47
C ASP A 39 0.58 -25.76 56.19
N LYS A 40 1.74 -25.07 56.12
CA LYS A 40 3.10 -25.50 55.76
C LYS A 40 3.29 -26.59 54.69
N THR A 41 4.13 -26.26 53.69
CA THR A 41 5.40 -26.99 53.50
C THR A 41 6.35 -26.25 52.56
N LYS A 42 7.61 -26.12 53.00
CA LYS A 42 8.78 -25.71 52.20
C LYS A 42 9.15 -26.84 51.25
N HIS A 43 9.45 -26.55 49.99
CA HIS A 43 10.54 -27.20 49.24
C HIS A 43 11.06 -26.24 48.16
N GLY A 44 12.34 -25.87 48.27
CA GLY A 44 13.02 -25.14 47.21
C GLY A 44 13.27 -26.03 46.00
N SER A 45 13.18 -25.47 44.80
CA SER A 45 13.95 -25.93 43.65
C SER A 45 13.91 -24.95 42.49
N SER A 46 15.05 -24.94 41.81
CA SER A 46 15.31 -24.48 40.45
C SER A 46 15.42 -22.98 40.23
N ALA A 47 16.66 -22.56 39.99
CA ALA A 47 17.00 -21.36 39.24
C ALA A 47 16.20 -21.38 37.92
N SER A 48 15.29 -20.41 37.78
CA SER A 48 14.62 -20.16 36.51
C SER A 48 15.69 -19.68 35.54
N ALA A 49 16.10 -20.57 34.64
CA ALA A 49 16.86 -20.22 33.46
C ALA A 49 16.11 -19.07 32.78
N LYS A 50 16.72 -17.87 32.78
CA LYS A 50 16.25 -16.78 31.93
C LYS A 50 16.37 -17.28 30.50
N SER A 51 15.25 -17.76 29.97
CA SER A 51 15.04 -17.93 28.55
C SER A 51 15.31 -16.57 27.92
N GLY A 52 16.54 -16.41 27.42
CA GLY A 52 16.92 -15.30 26.57
C GLY A 52 16.18 -15.48 25.26
N SER A 53 14.90 -15.13 25.26
CA SER A 53 14.17 -14.88 24.03
C SER A 53 14.87 -13.69 23.38
N SER A 54 15.78 -13.98 22.43
CA SER A 54 16.27 -12.99 21.49
C SER A 54 15.09 -12.63 20.58
N SER A 55 14.19 -11.83 21.13
CA SER A 55 13.22 -11.08 20.36
C SER A 55 14.04 -10.24 19.39
N HIS A 56 14.10 -10.67 18.13
CA HIS A 56 14.39 -9.77 17.02
C HIS A 56 13.27 -8.73 17.03
N ARG A 57 13.45 -7.70 17.86
CA ARG A 57 12.64 -6.50 17.83
C ARG A 57 12.97 -5.86 16.49
N THR A 58 12.08 -6.01 15.52
CA THR A 58 12.09 -5.18 14.32
C THR A 58 12.05 -3.75 14.83
N GLN A 59 13.18 -3.06 14.80
CA GLN A 59 13.24 -1.63 15.06
C GLN A 59 12.29 -1.02 14.03
N GLY A 60 11.17 -0.45 14.48
CA GLY A 60 10.19 0.17 13.59
C GLY A 60 10.86 1.29 12.79
N ILE A 61 10.30 1.61 11.62
CA ILE A 61 10.81 2.74 10.81
C ILE A 61 10.64 4.02 11.65
N PRO A 62 11.71 4.83 11.84
CA PRO A 62 11.61 6.03 12.64
C PRO A 62 10.59 7.06 12.08
N PRO A 63 9.84 7.79 12.93
CA PRO A 63 8.79 8.72 12.48
C PRO A 63 9.27 9.81 11.51
N GLU A 64 10.50 10.28 11.65
CA GLU A 64 11.12 11.26 10.76
C GLU A 64 11.36 10.71 9.34
N VAL A 65 11.60 9.40 9.21
CA VAL A 65 11.70 8.74 7.91
C VAL A 65 10.31 8.62 7.27
N LEU A 66 9.28 8.27 8.07
CA LEU A 66 7.90 8.18 7.58
C LEU A 66 7.38 9.52 7.04
N ARG A 67 7.76 10.65 7.65
CA ARG A 67 7.40 11.98 7.14
C ARG A 67 7.96 12.26 5.74
N LYS A 68 9.11 11.70 5.38
CA LYS A 68 9.69 11.81 4.03
C LYS A 68 8.95 10.95 2.99
N LEU A 69 8.11 10.01 3.43
CA LEU A 69 7.27 9.17 2.56
C LEU A 69 5.87 9.77 2.34
N ILE A 70 5.66 11.04 2.69
CA ILE A 70 4.46 11.78 2.34
C ILE A 70 4.74 12.55 1.04
N PRO A 71 3.95 12.35 -0.03
CA PRO A 71 4.15 13.08 -1.28
C PRO A 71 3.85 14.57 -1.08
N GLN A 72 4.72 15.42 -1.61
CA GLN A 72 4.60 16.88 -1.66
C GLN A 72 3.70 17.34 -2.82
N GLN A 73 3.73 16.62 -3.93
CA GLN A 73 2.91 16.88 -5.11
C GLN A 73 2.46 15.56 -5.75
N THR A 74 1.26 15.58 -6.31
CA THR A 74 0.73 14.52 -7.16
C THR A 74 0.43 15.09 -8.54
N THR A 75 0.90 14.41 -9.58
CA THR A 75 0.68 14.80 -10.98
C THR A 75 0.07 13.62 -11.73
N TYR A 76 -0.99 13.89 -12.50
CA TYR A 76 -1.72 12.85 -13.26
C TYR A 76 -1.54 12.98 -14.77
N LYS A 77 -0.91 14.07 -15.21
CA LYS A 77 -0.69 14.36 -16.62
C LYS A 77 0.71 14.89 -16.88
N PHE A 78 1.28 14.53 -18.03
CA PHE A 78 2.52 15.11 -18.54
C PHE A 78 2.28 16.21 -19.59
N GLY A 79 1.02 16.52 -19.92
CA GLY A 79 0.63 17.81 -20.51
C GLY A 79 0.61 17.88 -22.04
N THR A 80 0.45 16.74 -22.73
CA THR A 80 0.34 16.67 -24.19
C THR A 80 -0.96 16.00 -24.65
N GLU A 81 -1.30 16.13 -25.93
CA GLU A 81 -2.55 15.58 -26.49
C GLU A 81 -2.63 14.05 -26.45
N VAL A 82 -1.49 13.37 -26.37
CA VAL A 82 -1.43 11.90 -26.26
C VAL A 82 -1.74 11.40 -24.84
N ASP A 83 -1.87 12.30 -23.87
CA ASP A 83 -2.08 12.04 -22.44
C ASP A 83 -3.55 12.22 -21.98
N ASN A 84 -4.41 11.47 -22.63
CA ASN A 84 -5.86 11.49 -22.39
C ASN A 84 -6.41 10.16 -21.85
N GLU A 85 -5.55 9.17 -21.61
CA GLU A 85 -5.93 7.82 -21.21
C GLU A 85 -5.71 7.52 -19.71
N GLY A 86 -5.21 8.49 -18.93
CA GLY A 86 -5.01 8.32 -17.48
C GLY A 86 -3.93 7.29 -17.13
N ARG A 87 -2.86 7.25 -17.92
CA ARG A 87 -1.83 6.19 -17.88
C ARG A 87 -0.74 6.40 -16.84
N MET A 88 -0.69 7.54 -16.16
CA MET A 88 0.39 7.88 -15.26
C MET A 88 -0.14 8.49 -13.96
N VAL A 89 0.48 8.11 -12.84
CA VAL A 89 0.40 8.84 -11.58
C VAL A 89 1.82 9.08 -11.10
N GLN A 90 2.18 10.33 -10.90
CA GLN A 90 3.45 10.72 -10.32
C GLN A 90 3.26 11.27 -8.91
N LEU A 91 4.13 10.82 -8.00
CA LEU A 91 4.23 11.26 -6.62
C LEU A 91 5.63 11.84 -6.39
N ASP A 92 5.68 13.10 -5.99
CA ASP A 92 6.92 13.80 -5.70
C ASP A 92 7.18 13.78 -4.19
N PHE A 93 8.24 13.11 -3.77
CA PHE A 93 8.72 13.09 -2.40
C PHE A 93 9.90 14.06 -2.22
N PRO A 94 10.32 14.37 -0.99
CA PRO A 94 11.48 15.23 -0.75
C PRO A 94 12.78 14.73 -1.38
N CYS A 95 12.99 13.40 -1.43
CA CYS A 95 14.24 12.80 -1.89
C CYS A 95 14.16 12.10 -3.25
N MET A 96 12.97 11.98 -3.84
CA MET A 96 12.77 11.32 -5.13
C MET A 96 11.42 11.69 -5.73
N SER A 97 11.26 11.45 -7.03
CA SER A 97 9.96 11.41 -7.70
C SER A 97 9.68 9.99 -8.15
N VAL A 98 8.42 9.54 -8.03
CA VAL A 98 8.00 8.20 -8.45
C VAL A 98 6.86 8.34 -9.45
N ALA A 99 7.06 7.91 -10.68
CA ALA A 99 6.01 7.83 -11.70
C ALA A 99 5.62 6.37 -11.90
N ASN A 100 4.37 6.01 -11.58
CA ASN A 100 3.81 4.71 -11.92
C ASN A 100 3.02 4.83 -13.23
N VAL A 101 3.41 4.05 -14.23
CA VAL A 101 3.01 4.28 -15.61
C VAL A 101 2.56 2.99 -16.29
N TYR A 102 1.36 3.03 -16.86
CA TYR A 102 0.80 1.98 -17.70
C TYR A 102 0.98 2.35 -19.18
N VAL A 103 2.14 1.98 -19.72
CA VAL A 103 2.54 2.32 -21.09
C VAL A 103 1.56 1.72 -22.11
N PRO A 104 1.17 2.44 -23.17
CA PRO A 104 0.30 1.89 -24.20
C PRO A 104 0.96 0.73 -24.95
N ASN A 105 0.21 -0.35 -25.15
CA ASN A 105 0.61 -1.42 -26.05
C ASN A 105 0.44 -0.99 -27.51
N SER A 106 1.35 -1.40 -28.39
CA SER A 106 1.27 -1.08 -29.82
C SER A 106 0.15 -1.84 -30.57
N GLY A 107 -0.56 -2.75 -29.91
CA GLY A 107 -1.59 -3.61 -30.48
C GLY A 107 -1.03 -4.94 -30.98
N GLN A 108 -1.89 -5.94 -31.16
CA GLN A 108 -1.49 -7.28 -31.63
C GLN A 108 -0.82 -7.25 -33.01
N LYS A 109 -1.27 -6.34 -33.88
CA LYS A 109 -0.75 -6.14 -35.24
C LYS A 109 0.03 -4.83 -35.39
N LEU A 110 0.49 -4.25 -34.28
CA LEU A 110 1.22 -2.97 -34.27
C LEU A 110 0.40 -1.77 -34.78
N GLU A 111 -0.93 -1.85 -34.69
CA GLU A 111 -1.88 -0.82 -35.15
C GLU A 111 -1.68 0.56 -34.51
N ARG A 112 -1.06 0.60 -33.32
CA ARG A 112 -0.77 1.83 -32.56
C ARG A 112 0.72 2.13 -32.48
N LEU A 113 1.55 1.55 -33.36
CA LEU A 113 2.99 1.72 -33.30
C LEU A 113 3.39 3.20 -33.45
N ASP A 114 2.87 3.91 -34.43
CA ASP A 114 3.20 5.34 -34.65
C ASP A 114 2.78 6.20 -33.45
N TYR A 115 1.57 5.99 -32.93
CA TYR A 115 1.11 6.62 -31.69
C TYR A 115 2.08 6.38 -30.53
N ARG A 116 2.60 5.16 -30.43
CA ARG A 116 3.53 4.76 -29.36
C ARG A 116 4.90 5.42 -29.54
N THR A 117 5.54 5.27 -30.70
CA THR A 117 6.94 5.60 -30.90
C THR A 117 7.19 7.06 -31.30
N GLU A 118 6.25 7.70 -31.99
CA GLU A 118 6.42 9.06 -32.49
C GLU A 118 5.76 10.11 -31.57
N GLY A 119 4.72 9.71 -30.84
CA GLY A 119 4.00 10.57 -29.91
C GLY A 119 4.28 10.23 -28.45
N TRP A 120 3.65 9.15 -27.97
CA TRP A 120 3.56 8.86 -26.54
C TRP A 120 4.91 8.68 -25.86
N ASP A 121 5.81 7.85 -26.42
CA ASP A 121 7.14 7.60 -25.83
C ASP A 121 8.00 8.86 -25.84
N VAL A 122 7.95 9.64 -26.92
CA VAL A 122 8.72 10.87 -27.09
C VAL A 122 8.30 11.92 -26.05
N ASP A 123 6.99 12.14 -25.90
CA ASP A 123 6.46 13.12 -24.97
C ASP A 123 6.67 12.70 -23.51
N PHE A 124 6.45 11.42 -23.20
CA PHE A 124 6.67 10.90 -21.86
C PHE A 124 8.16 10.96 -21.48
N LEU A 125 9.08 10.62 -22.38
CA LEU A 125 10.53 10.73 -22.12
C LEU A 125 10.93 12.18 -21.83
N LYS A 126 10.47 13.14 -22.65
CA LYS A 126 10.73 14.57 -22.43
C LYS A 126 10.23 15.01 -21.06
N PHE A 127 9.01 14.62 -20.68
CA PHE A 127 8.46 14.92 -19.37
C PHE A 127 9.33 14.38 -18.23
N MET A 128 9.76 13.13 -18.31
CA MET A 128 10.61 12.51 -17.27
C MET A 128 11.98 13.18 -17.17
N GLN A 129 12.58 13.55 -18.31
CA GLN A 129 13.85 14.29 -18.36
C GLN A 129 13.72 15.69 -17.74
N SER A 130 12.68 16.44 -18.11
CA SER A 130 12.39 17.75 -17.51
C SER A 130 12.15 17.61 -16.01
N LYS A 131 11.37 16.62 -15.57
CA LYS A 131 11.12 16.39 -14.14
C LYS A 131 12.40 16.11 -13.36
N HIS A 132 13.32 15.34 -13.91
CA HIS A 132 14.63 15.08 -13.30
C HIS A 132 15.47 16.37 -13.22
N ALA A 133 15.52 17.15 -14.30
CA ALA A 133 16.27 18.40 -14.35
C ALA A 133 15.72 19.46 -13.36
N ASP A 134 14.40 19.65 -13.34
CA ASP A 134 13.73 20.65 -12.50
C ASP A 134 13.86 20.35 -11.00
N ARG A 135 13.83 19.06 -10.65
CA ARG A 135 13.81 18.66 -9.24
C ARG A 135 15.19 18.36 -8.66
N GLY A 136 16.17 17.99 -9.49
CA GLY A 136 17.51 17.63 -9.03
C GLY A 136 17.55 16.41 -8.11
N VAL A 137 16.49 15.59 -8.09
CA VAL A 137 16.41 14.32 -7.36
C VAL A 137 16.07 13.18 -8.32
N PRO A 138 16.41 11.92 -7.98
CA PRO A 138 16.12 10.78 -8.84
C PRO A 138 14.62 10.67 -9.17
N VAL A 139 14.34 10.30 -10.43
CA VAL A 139 12.99 9.98 -10.89
C VAL A 139 12.92 8.47 -11.13
N LEU A 140 12.05 7.79 -10.39
CA LEU A 140 11.80 6.36 -10.50
C LEU A 140 10.61 6.14 -11.42
N TRP A 141 10.85 5.49 -12.54
CA TRP A 141 9.80 5.00 -13.43
C TRP A 141 9.41 3.58 -13.03
N LEU A 142 8.18 3.41 -12.56
CA LEU A 142 7.56 2.13 -12.24
C LEU A 142 6.47 1.79 -13.26
N GLY A 143 6.15 0.50 -13.36
CA GLY A 143 5.10 -0.02 -14.23
C GLY A 143 5.65 -0.89 -15.36
N GLY A 144 4.77 -1.25 -16.30
CA GLY A 144 5.09 -2.16 -17.40
C GLY A 144 5.34 -1.39 -18.70
N PRO A 145 6.55 -1.43 -19.28
CA PRO A 145 6.85 -0.69 -20.51
C PRO A 145 6.31 -1.33 -21.79
N HIS A 146 5.69 -2.51 -21.70
CA HIS A 146 5.23 -3.32 -22.84
C HIS A 146 6.33 -3.52 -23.90
N VAL A 147 7.58 -3.63 -23.45
CA VAL A 147 8.76 -3.89 -24.28
C VAL A 147 9.67 -4.87 -23.54
N ALA A 148 10.34 -5.74 -24.27
CA ALA A 148 11.46 -6.53 -23.77
C ALA A 148 12.73 -5.96 -24.42
N HIS A 149 13.65 -5.43 -23.62
CA HIS A 149 14.92 -4.90 -24.11
C HIS A 149 15.91 -6.05 -24.38
N THR A 150 16.83 -5.83 -25.31
CA THR A 150 17.89 -6.79 -25.70
C THR A 150 19.20 -6.51 -25.00
#